data_AF-A0A7V0JEY8-F1
#
_entry.id   AF-A0A7V0JEY8-F1
#
_cell.length_a   1.000
_cell.length_b   1.000
_cell.length_c   1.000
_cell.angle_alpha   90.00
_cell.angle_beta   90.00
_cell.angle_gamma   90.00
#
_symmetry.space_group_name_H-M   'P 1'
#
loop_
_entity.id
_entity.type
_entity.pdbx_description
1 polymer ?
#
loop_
_entity_poly.entity_id
_entity_poly.type
_entity_poly.pdbx_seq_one_letter_code
_entity_poly.pdbx_strand_id
1 'polypeptide(L)' 'DIETILSDAANELLQRGGTNIYKEAVVTFERLLIKKALEINKENQALTARMLGISRNTLKAKLGKN' A
#
# COMPACT_ATOMS: atom_id res chain seq x y z
N ASP A 1 18.63 4.04 6.41
CA ASP A 1 18.41 3.57 5.03
C ASP A 1 16.96 3.12 4.90
N ILE A 2 16.36 3.16 3.70
CA ILE A 2 15.01 2.61 3.47
C ILE A 2 14.97 1.11 3.81
N GLU A 3 16.09 0.42 3.58
CA GLU A 3 16.28 -0.99 3.94
C GLU A 3 16.17 -1.20 5.47
N THR A 4 16.77 -0.31 6.27
CA THR A 4 16.66 -0.35 7.74
C THR A 4 15.21 -0.19 8.19
N ILE A 5 14.51 0.81 7.66
CA ILE A 5 13.11 1.10 8.03
C ILE A 5 12.19 -0.07 7.66
N LEU A 6 12.38 -0.67 6.49
CA LEU A 6 11.59 -1.82 6.05
C LEU A 6 11.94 -3.08 6.84
N SER A 7 13.20 -3.26 7.24
CA SER A 7 13.64 -4.37 8.08
C SER A 7 12.98 -4.34 9.46
N ASP A 8 12.93 -3.17 10.10
CA ASP A 8 12.27 -3.00 11.40
C ASP A 8 10.76 -3.30 11.31
N ALA A 9 10.07 -2.78 10.29
CA ALA A 9 8.66 -3.06 10.05
C ALA A 9 8.40 -4.55 9.76
N ALA A 10 9.31 -5.22 9.04
CA ALA A 10 9.21 -6.66 8.78
C ALA A 10 9.39 -7.47 10.07
N ASN A 11 10.35 -7.10 10.93
CA ASN A 11 10.55 -7.74 12.22
C ASN A 11 9.31 -7.62 13.12
N GLU A 12 8.69 -6.43 13.19
CA GLU A 12 7.45 -6.23 13.95
C GLU A 12 6.31 -7.10 13.43
N LEU A 13 6.11 -7.14 12.11
CA LEU A 13 5.05 -7.95 11.48
C LEU A 13 5.26 -9.46 11.72
N LEU A 14 6.51 -9.94 11.65
CA LEU A 14 6.84 -11.33 11.88
C LEU A 14 6.71 -11.72 13.37
N GLN A 15 7.13 -10.84 14.29
CA GLN A 15 7.00 -11.07 15.74
C GLN A 15 5.54 -11.12 16.19
N ARG A 16 4.66 -10.32 15.57
CA ARG A 16 3.23 -10.32 15.88
C ARG A 16 2.58 -11.68 15.60
N GLY A 17 3.13 -12.47 14.68
CA GLY A 17 2.61 -13.78 14.32
C GLY A 17 1.27 -13.72 13.57
N GLY A 18 0.74 -14.90 13.19
CA GLY A 18 -0.54 -15.03 12.48
C GLY A 18 -0.50 -16.05 11.35
N THR A 19 -1.66 -16.45 10.85
CA THR A 19 -1.79 -17.45 9.78
C THR A 19 -1.57 -16.88 8.37
N ASN A 20 -1.53 -15.55 8.20
CA ASN A 20 -1.49 -14.92 6.88
C ASN A 20 -0.62 -13.64 6.83
N ILE A 21 0.45 -13.61 7.63
CA ILE A 21 1.32 -12.45 7.83
C ILE A 21 1.82 -11.88 6.49
N TYR A 22 2.19 -12.75 5.54
CA TYR A 22 2.64 -12.31 4.21
C TYR A 22 1.58 -11.45 3.50
N LYS A 23 0.33 -11.93 3.44
CA LYS A 23 -0.75 -11.20 2.78
C LYS A 23 -1.09 -9.91 3.52
N GLU A 24 -1.06 -9.93 4.85
CA GLU A 24 -1.29 -8.74 5.67
C GLU A 24 -0.22 -7.66 5.45
N ALA A 25 1.05 -8.06 5.39
CA ALA A 25 2.17 -7.17 5.11
C ALA A 25 2.02 -6.51 3.74
N VAL A 26 1.77 -7.31 2.70
CA VAL A 26 1.59 -6.82 1.32
C VAL A 26 0.41 -5.85 1.23
N VAL A 27 -0.75 -6.20 1.81
CA VAL A 27 -1.94 -5.33 1.79
C VAL A 27 -1.70 -4.03 2.56
N THR A 28 -0.98 -4.09 3.67
CA THR A 28 -0.67 -2.91 4.48
C THR A 28 0.22 -1.95 3.70
N PHE A 29 1.30 -2.46 3.10
CA PHE A 29 2.20 -1.65 2.30
C PHE A 29 1.50 -1.10 1.04
N GLU A 30 0.72 -1.92 0.35
CA GLU A 30 -0.07 -1.52 -0.81
C GLU A 30 -1.00 -0.33 -0.48
N ARG A 31 -1.72 -0.40 0.65
CA ARG A 31 -2.59 0.70 1.11
C ARG A 31 -1.81 1.97 1.43
N LEU A 32 -0.66 1.84 2.09
CA LEU A 32 0.22 2.96 2.41
C LEU A 32 0.73 3.66 1.15
N LEU A 33 1.16 2.87 0.16
CA LEU A 33 1.62 3.36 -1.13
C LEU A 33 0.51 4.11 -1.89
N ILE A 34 -0.69 3.52 -1.95
CA ILE A 34 -1.85 4.16 -2.58
C ILE A 34 -2.20 5.48 -1.89
N LYS A 35 -2.22 5.51 -0.55
CA LYS A 35 -2.54 6.72 0.22
C LYS A 35 -1.53 7.83 -0.07
N LYS A 36 -0.24 7.52 -0.06
CA LYS A 36 0.81 8.50 -0.37
C LYS A 36 0.72 9.02 -1.80
N ALA A 37 0.41 8.14 -2.75
CA ALA A 37 0.21 8.55 -4.14
C ALA A 37 -1.06 9.40 -4.35
N LEU A 38 -2.11 9.22 -3.53
CA LEU A 38 -3.27 10.12 -3.50
C LEU A 38 -2.91 11.48 -2.91
N GLU A 39 -2.20 11.52 -1.79
CA GLU A 39 -1.74 12.77 -1.15
C GLU A 39 -0.91 13.62 -2.13
N ILE A 40 0.05 13.01 -2.82
CA ILE A 40 0.89 13.68 -3.84
C ILE A 40 0.04 14.25 -4.98
N ASN A 41 -0.97 13.50 -5.44
CA ASN A 41 -1.83 13.89 -6.55
C ASN A 41 -3.09 14.66 -6.10
N LYS A 42 -3.15 15.15 -4.87
CA LYS A 42 -4.29 15.90 -4.31
C LYS A 42 -5.63 15.18 -4.50
N GLU A 43 -5.66 13.89 -4.15
CA GLU A 43 -6.82 12.98 -4.28
C GLU A 43 -7.27 12.70 -5.73
N ASN A 44 -6.49 13.09 -6.75
CA ASN A 44 -6.81 12.81 -8.15
C ASN A 44 -6.53 11.34 -8.51
N GLN A 45 -7.59 10.52 -8.47
CA GLN A 45 -7.52 9.08 -8.76
C GLN A 45 -6.97 8.74 -10.15
N ALA A 46 -7.21 9.57 -11.17
CA ALA A 46 -6.72 9.30 -12.51
C ALA A 46 -5.19 9.46 -12.59
N LEU A 47 -4.67 10.53 -11.99
CA LEU A 47 -3.22 10.76 -11.89
C LEU A 47 -2.56 9.74 -10.98
N THR A 48 -3.18 9.40 -9.85
CA THR A 48 -2.69 8.35 -8.94
C THR A 48 -2.62 7.00 -9.64
N ALA A 49 -3.67 6.59 -10.36
CA ALA A 49 -3.67 5.31 -11.09
C ALA A 49 -2.54 5.27 -12.13
N ARG A 50 -2.36 6.37 -12.88
CA ARG A 50 -1.26 6.52 -13.84
C ARG A 50 0.11 6.47 -13.16
N MET A 51 0.28 7.15 -12.03
CA MET A 51 1.54 7.16 -11.26
C MET A 51 1.90 5.76 -10.74
N LEU A 52 0.90 5.02 -10.26
CA LEU A 52 1.08 3.67 -9.72
C LEU A 52 1.16 2.59 -10.82
N GLY A 53 0.95 2.94 -12.09
CA GLY A 53 0.96 1.98 -13.19
C GLY A 53 -0.19 0.97 -13.16
N ILE A 54 -1.31 1.31 -12.51
CA ILE A 54 -2.50 0.44 -12.40
C ILE A 54 -3.72 1.08 -13.08
N SER A 55 -4.71 0.27 -13.40
CA SER A 55 -5.98 0.81 -13.92
C SER A 55 -6.73 1.60 -12.83
N ARG A 56 -7.50 2.60 -13.25
CA ARG A 56 -8.40 3.34 -12.33
C ARG A 56 -9.40 2.40 -11.63
N ASN A 57 -9.85 1.34 -12.31
CA ASN A 57 -10.76 0.35 -11.73
C ASN A 57 -10.07 -0.46 -10.62
N THR A 58 -8.81 -0.86 -10.84
CA THR A 58 -7.98 -1.52 -9.83
C THR A 58 -7.78 -0.61 -8.62
N LEU A 59 -7.45 0.67 -8.84
CA LEU A 59 -7.31 1.65 -7.76
C LEU A 59 -8.62 1.79 -6.97
N LYS A 60 -9.77 1.92 -7.65
CA LYS A 60 -11.08 2.02 -7.01
C LYS A 60 -11.40 0.79 -6.15
N ALA A 61 -11.17 -0.41 -6.68
CA ALA A 61 -11.36 -1.67 -5.94
C ALA A 61 -10.47 -1.74 -4.68
N LYS A 62 -9.21 -1.27 -4.78
CA LYS A 62 -8.27 -1.24 -3.65
C LYS A 62 -8.62 -0.20 -2.59
N LEU A 63 -9.30 0.89 -2.96
CA LEU A 63 -9.81 1.90 -2.03
C LEU A 63 -11.07 1.45 -1.28
N GLY A 64 -11.69 0.32 -1.63
CA GLY A 64 -12.93 -0.16 -0.99
C GLY A 64 -14.12 0.78 -1.18
N LYS A 65 -14.03 1.77 -2.07
CA LYS A 65 -15.12 2.67 -2.42
C LYS A 65 -15.87 2.07 -3.62
N ASN A 66 -16.98 1.39 -3.35
CA ASN A 66 -17.98 1.08 -4.39
C ASN A 66 -18.68 2.37 -4.82
#